data_AF-A0A9D5AZ07-F1
#
_entry.id   AF-A0A9D5AZ07-F1
#
_cell.length_a   1.000
_cell.length_b   1.000
_cell.length_c   1.000
_cell.angle_alpha   90.00
_cell.angle_beta   90.00
_cell.angle_gamma   90.00
#
_symmetry.space_group_name_H-M   'P 1'
#
loop_
_entity.id
_entity.type
_entity.pdbx_description
1 polymer ?
#
loop_
_entity_poly.entity_id
_entity_poly.type
_entity_poly.pdbx_seq_one_letter_code
_entity_poly.pdbx_strand_id
1 'polypeptide(L)'
;MFVFSLKYQRVDIHERTKPSWFKFIEQDFHDKTKIKIGLVNINQKSMYEKLDAIRSRIDIVPIPFDRVDENLKWKDFFPEWIDEVDKVNKPKCPNMPMPNLKNYKDLDVVVARVPCGYGSMEETGIRDVFRLQVNLVVANLAVEARWLKKLESDHGNMYVVFVGSCGPMVEIFRCDDLLMHQSDYWIYKPDLKRLKQKTLMPVGSCQISPDFAETGKETWKSYLQKSHGHNKSIVLVPKLAYVTVLHSSEEYVCGAIALAQSIQLSSKSIFESIDLVLLADDSIGPESTRGLRAAGWKITRIQRIRSPFADENAYNRWNYSKLRIWQLTMYDKIIFIDSDFLVLKNIDGFFAYPQLSASPNENVIFNSGLTVVEPSQCMFEYMMNKTSKVKSYNGGDQGFVNEVFTWWHRLPSKLNYMKLFNEIGDTKHEVQHDVYTIHYLGLKPWMCYRDYDCNWNLKDHHIYASDSANKVWWKVYDTMPKHLQSHCAITRKSHVRFVWNRKIAKNVSLPDGHWKIEVKDARKIKYLN
;
A
#
# COMPACT_ATOMS: atom_id res chain seq x y z
N MET A 1 -51.72 -65.49 4.63
CA MET A 1 -51.10 -65.21 3.32
C MET A 1 -50.22 -63.99 3.49
N PHE A 2 -48.90 -64.17 3.51
CA PHE A 2 -47.92 -63.10 3.67
C PHE A 2 -47.90 -62.23 2.42
N VAL A 3 -48.16 -60.93 2.54
CA VAL A 3 -47.91 -59.96 1.47
C VAL A 3 -46.55 -59.33 1.75
N PHE A 4 -45.53 -59.75 0.99
CA PHE A 4 -44.24 -59.10 0.97
C PHE A 4 -44.39 -57.72 0.30
N SER A 5 -44.36 -56.65 1.10
CA SER A 5 -44.11 -55.31 0.58
C SER A 5 -42.60 -55.15 0.39
N LEU A 6 -42.13 -55.32 -0.85
CA LEU A 6 -40.80 -54.92 -1.26
C LEU A 6 -40.75 -53.39 -1.29
N LYS A 7 -40.32 -52.78 -0.18
CA LYS A 7 -39.88 -51.38 -0.17
C LYS A 7 -38.56 -51.30 -0.96
N TYR A 8 -38.64 -50.87 -2.22
CA TYR A 8 -37.46 -50.36 -2.91
C TYR A 8 -36.98 -49.11 -2.17
N GLN A 9 -35.84 -49.24 -1.50
CA GLN A 9 -35.10 -48.10 -0.98
C GLN A 9 -34.41 -47.45 -2.18
N ARG A 10 -34.84 -46.24 -2.57
CA ARG A 10 -34.03 -45.37 -3.43
C ARG A 10 -32.72 -45.11 -2.70
N VAL A 11 -31.68 -45.83 -3.07
CA VAL A 11 -30.31 -45.45 -2.76
C VAL A 11 -29.99 -44.31 -3.71
N ASP A 12 -29.96 -43.09 -3.18
CA ASP A 12 -29.44 -41.94 -3.89
C ASP A 12 -27.94 -42.19 -4.08
N ILE A 13 -27.57 -42.75 -5.23
CA ILE A 13 -26.18 -42.87 -5.64
C ILE A 13 -25.78 -41.43 -5.98
N HIS A 14 -25.24 -40.69 -5.00
CA HIS A 14 -24.51 -39.48 -5.31
C HIS A 14 -23.42 -39.87 -6.31
N GLU A 15 -23.62 -39.54 -7.59
CA GLU A 15 -22.59 -39.61 -8.60
C GLU A 15 -21.36 -38.91 -8.04
N ARG A 16 -20.31 -39.69 -7.79
CA ARG A 16 -19.05 -39.21 -7.21
C ARG A 16 -18.33 -38.40 -8.26
N THR A 17 -18.77 -37.17 -8.49
CA THR A 17 -18.19 -36.28 -9.47
C THR A 17 -16.90 -35.67 -8.93
N LYS A 18 -15.85 -35.60 -9.76
CA LYS A 18 -14.61 -34.89 -9.39
C LYS A 18 -14.94 -33.43 -9.01
N PRO A 19 -14.30 -32.86 -7.96
CA PRO A 19 -14.45 -31.45 -7.63
C PRO A 19 -14.12 -30.55 -8.82
N SER A 20 -14.88 -29.48 -9.01
CA SER A 20 -14.68 -28.56 -10.15
C SER A 20 -13.28 -27.97 -10.21
N TRP A 21 -12.73 -27.59 -9.05
CA TRP A 21 -11.36 -27.07 -8.98
C TRP A 21 -10.31 -28.10 -9.40
N PHE A 22 -10.54 -29.39 -9.11
CA PHE A 22 -9.60 -30.45 -9.48
C PHE A 22 -9.64 -30.71 -10.99
N LYS A 23 -10.85 -30.73 -11.58
CA LYS A 23 -11.02 -30.82 -13.04
C LYS A 23 -10.26 -29.71 -13.78
N PHE A 24 -10.17 -28.53 -13.18
CA PHE A 24 -9.46 -27.41 -13.77
C PHE A 24 -7.93 -27.56 -13.74
N ILE A 25 -7.38 -28.02 -12.61
CA ILE A 25 -5.91 -28.10 -12.47
C ILE A 25 -5.33 -29.41 -12.99
N GLU A 26 -6.13 -30.48 -13.10
CA GLU A 26 -5.60 -31.82 -13.47
C GLU A 26 -4.99 -31.85 -14.88
N GLN A 27 -5.39 -30.92 -15.74
CA GLN A 27 -4.81 -30.73 -17.07
C GLN A 27 -3.32 -30.31 -17.03
N ASP A 28 -2.87 -29.67 -15.96
CA ASP A 28 -1.49 -29.20 -15.83
C ASP A 28 -0.56 -30.24 -15.18
N PHE A 29 -1.09 -31.45 -14.92
CA PHE A 29 -0.40 -32.56 -14.26
C PHE A 29 -0.56 -33.89 -15.01
N HIS A 30 -0.68 -33.86 -16.34
CA HIS A 30 -0.86 -35.06 -17.17
C HIS A 30 0.26 -36.11 -16.99
N ASP A 31 1.50 -35.66 -16.83
CA ASP A 31 2.68 -36.53 -16.71
C ASP A 31 2.89 -37.07 -15.29
N LYS A 32 2.08 -36.64 -14.32
CA LYS A 32 2.17 -37.10 -12.93
C LYS A 32 1.22 -38.25 -12.64
N THR A 33 1.78 -39.32 -12.07
CA THR A 33 1.03 -40.47 -11.57
C THR A 33 0.12 -40.09 -10.40
N LYS A 34 0.63 -39.25 -9.48
CA LYS A 34 -0.13 -38.69 -8.36
C LYS A 34 0.20 -37.22 -8.10
N ILE A 35 -0.82 -36.47 -7.74
CA ILE A 35 -0.74 -35.04 -7.38
C ILE A 35 -0.71 -34.93 -5.85
N LYS A 36 0.32 -34.28 -5.29
CA LYS A 36 0.47 -34.08 -3.84
C LYS A 36 -0.31 -32.85 -3.37
N ILE A 37 -1.28 -33.07 -2.50
CA ILE A 37 -2.23 -32.06 -2.04
C ILE A 37 -2.06 -31.81 -0.54
N GLY A 38 -1.51 -30.63 -0.21
CA GLY A 38 -1.38 -30.15 1.16
C GLY A 38 -2.72 -29.61 1.69
N LEU A 39 -3.22 -30.14 2.82
CA LEU A 39 -4.45 -29.65 3.44
C LEU A 39 -4.15 -28.76 4.65
N VAL A 40 -4.59 -27.49 4.60
CA VAL A 40 -4.37 -26.49 5.65
C VAL A 40 -5.71 -26.04 6.25
N ASN A 41 -5.86 -26.16 7.56
CA ASN A 41 -7.08 -25.74 8.29
C ASN A 41 -8.39 -26.37 7.75
N ILE A 42 -8.34 -27.63 7.33
CA ILE A 42 -9.49 -28.37 6.78
C ILE A 42 -9.75 -29.62 7.61
N ASN A 43 -11.03 -29.87 7.95
CA ASN A 43 -11.43 -31.13 8.57
C ASN A 43 -11.25 -32.27 7.56
N GLN A 44 -10.27 -33.13 7.84
CA GLN A 44 -9.88 -34.26 7.00
C GLN A 44 -11.07 -35.12 6.58
N LYS A 45 -11.94 -35.53 7.51
CA LYS A 45 -13.07 -36.44 7.21
C LYS A 45 -13.98 -35.84 6.14
N SER A 46 -14.35 -34.57 6.30
CA SER A 46 -15.21 -33.85 5.35
C SER A 46 -14.59 -33.66 3.97
N MET A 47 -13.26 -33.58 3.90
CA MET A 47 -12.55 -33.41 2.63
C MET A 47 -12.28 -34.76 1.94
N TYR A 48 -11.98 -35.82 2.69
CA TYR A 48 -11.83 -37.16 2.12
C TYR A 48 -13.09 -37.62 1.39
N GLU A 49 -14.28 -37.34 1.93
CA GLU A 49 -15.55 -37.62 1.25
C GLU A 49 -15.67 -36.88 -0.09
N LYS A 50 -15.25 -35.60 -0.13
CA LYS A 50 -15.29 -34.77 -1.35
C LYS A 50 -14.24 -35.15 -2.39
N LEU A 51 -13.13 -35.75 -1.97
CA LEU A 51 -12.02 -36.16 -2.83
C LEU A 51 -12.03 -37.65 -3.18
N ASP A 52 -13.02 -38.41 -2.69
CA ASP A 52 -13.08 -39.86 -2.89
C ASP A 52 -13.07 -40.25 -4.38
N ALA A 53 -13.77 -39.47 -5.21
CA ALA A 53 -13.83 -39.63 -6.67
C ALA A 53 -12.46 -39.57 -7.37
N ILE A 54 -11.46 -38.93 -6.74
CA ILE A 54 -10.12 -38.70 -7.31
C ILE A 54 -9.01 -39.32 -6.48
N ARG A 55 -9.35 -40.17 -5.50
CA ARG A 55 -8.41 -40.76 -4.53
C ARG A 55 -7.25 -41.53 -5.18
N SER A 56 -7.47 -42.13 -6.35
CA SER A 56 -6.43 -42.84 -7.10
C SER A 56 -5.38 -41.92 -7.74
N ARG A 57 -5.70 -40.63 -7.92
CA ARG A 57 -4.85 -39.62 -8.60
C ARG A 57 -4.17 -38.65 -7.66
N ILE A 58 -4.45 -38.72 -6.35
CA ILE A 58 -3.96 -37.76 -5.37
C ILE A 58 -3.24 -38.44 -4.20
N ASP A 59 -2.25 -37.76 -3.64
CA ASP A 59 -1.68 -38.05 -2.34
C ASP A 59 -2.00 -36.89 -1.39
N ILE A 60 -2.80 -37.16 -0.37
CA ILE A 60 -3.22 -36.14 0.61
C ILE A 60 -2.16 -36.03 1.70
N VAL A 61 -1.67 -34.80 1.92
CA VAL A 61 -0.66 -34.46 2.92
C VAL A 61 -1.28 -33.51 3.94
N PRO A 62 -1.65 -33.98 5.14
CA PRO A 62 -2.11 -33.10 6.21
C PRO A 62 -1.01 -32.15 6.67
N ILE A 63 -1.37 -30.89 6.89
CA ILE A 63 -0.44 -29.87 7.38
C ILE A 63 -0.94 -29.34 8.72
N PRO A 64 -0.58 -30.00 9.83
CA PRO A 64 -0.87 -29.49 11.17
C PRO A 64 0.03 -28.29 11.48
N PHE A 65 -0.52 -27.30 12.18
CA PHE A 65 0.20 -26.17 12.74
C PHE A 65 -0.54 -25.68 13.98
N ASP A 66 0.20 -25.14 14.94
CA ASP A 66 -0.38 -24.58 16.16
C ASP A 66 -1.08 -23.26 15.84
N ARG A 67 -2.22 -23.00 16.49
CA ARG A 67 -2.89 -21.71 16.34
C ARG A 67 -2.10 -20.62 17.05
N VAL A 68 -2.15 -19.41 16.49
CA VAL A 68 -1.71 -18.19 17.16
C VAL A 68 -2.46 -18.04 18.49
N ASP A 69 -1.77 -17.51 19.52
CA ASP A 69 -2.34 -17.28 20.84
C ASP A 69 -3.60 -16.42 20.73
N GLU A 70 -4.72 -16.92 21.26
CA GLU A 70 -6.04 -16.28 21.19
C GLU A 70 -6.08 -14.92 21.93
N ASN A 71 -5.11 -14.67 22.83
CA ASN A 71 -4.97 -13.38 23.51
C ASN A 71 -4.35 -12.29 22.63
N LEU A 72 -3.66 -12.66 21.55
CA LEU A 72 -3.04 -11.70 20.63
C LEU A 72 -4.09 -11.08 19.71
N LYS A 73 -4.08 -9.75 19.65
CA LYS A 73 -4.99 -8.92 18.86
C LYS A 73 -4.27 -8.35 17.66
N TRP A 74 -5.03 -7.87 16.68
CA TRP A 74 -4.48 -7.22 15.49
C TRP A 74 -3.48 -6.11 15.82
N LYS A 75 -3.79 -5.29 16.84
CA LYS A 75 -2.93 -4.19 17.32
C LYS A 75 -1.57 -4.64 17.87
N ASP A 76 -1.42 -5.90 18.28
CA ASP A 76 -0.13 -6.42 18.78
C ASP A 76 0.81 -6.71 17.60
N PHE A 77 0.25 -7.00 16.42
CA PHE A 77 0.98 -7.11 15.15
C PHE A 77 1.07 -5.79 14.39
N PHE A 78 0.16 -4.86 14.64
CA PHE A 78 0.09 -3.55 14.01
C PHE A 78 0.04 -2.44 15.06
N PRO A 79 1.07 -2.28 15.90
CA PRO A 79 1.09 -1.23 16.91
C PRO A 79 1.22 0.13 16.24
N GLU A 80 0.72 1.17 16.90
CA GLU A 80 0.86 2.56 16.48
C GLU A 80 2.32 3.00 16.46
N TRP A 81 3.04 2.69 17.54
CA TRP A 81 4.41 3.10 17.76
C TRP A 81 5.36 1.91 17.93
N ILE A 82 6.58 2.06 17.42
CA ILE A 82 7.72 1.17 17.67
C ILE A 82 8.99 2.00 17.89
N ASP A 83 9.98 1.44 18.56
CA ASP A 83 11.31 2.04 18.68
C ASP A 83 12.09 1.88 17.37
N GLU A 84 11.99 2.86 16.47
CA GLU A 84 12.66 2.85 15.16
C GLU A 84 14.17 3.10 15.23
N VAL A 85 14.69 3.53 16.38
CA VAL A 85 16.09 3.97 16.54
C VAL A 85 16.91 3.04 17.43
N ASP A 86 16.38 1.85 17.72
CA ASP A 86 16.99 0.80 18.54
C ASP A 86 17.52 1.34 19.90
N LYS A 87 16.87 2.36 20.48
CA LYS A 87 17.31 2.97 21.74
C LYS A 87 17.10 2.07 22.95
N VAL A 88 16.10 1.19 22.89
CA VAL A 88 15.67 0.32 23.99
C VAL A 88 15.83 -1.15 23.60
N ASN A 89 15.18 -1.59 22.52
CA ASN A 89 15.27 -2.95 21.97
C ASN A 89 14.83 -2.96 20.50
N LYS A 90 15.45 -3.81 19.68
CA LYS A 90 15.02 -3.99 18.29
C LYS A 90 13.59 -4.53 18.24
N PRO A 91 12.62 -3.80 17.66
CA PRO A 91 11.22 -4.19 17.67
C PRO A 91 11.03 -5.51 16.92
N LYS A 92 10.22 -6.40 17.50
CA LYS A 92 9.90 -7.71 16.93
C LYS A 92 8.41 -7.98 17.03
N CYS A 93 7.90 -8.57 15.98
CA CYS A 93 6.52 -9.04 15.98
C CYS A 93 6.29 -10.22 16.93
N PRO A 94 5.08 -10.35 17.51
CA PRO A 94 4.69 -11.55 18.24
C PRO A 94 4.88 -12.81 17.42
N ASN A 95 5.10 -13.93 18.10
CA ASN A 95 5.29 -15.22 17.42
C ASN A 95 4.02 -15.64 16.67
N MET A 96 4.16 -15.95 15.38
CA MET A 96 3.11 -16.50 14.55
C MET A 96 3.50 -17.94 14.18
N PRO A 97 2.95 -18.97 14.85
CA PRO A 97 3.36 -20.35 14.61
C PRO A 97 3.17 -20.76 13.15
N MET A 98 4.20 -21.41 12.59
CA MET A 98 4.21 -21.94 11.22
C MET A 98 4.50 -23.44 11.25
N PRO A 99 3.98 -24.24 10.31
CA PRO A 99 4.39 -25.63 10.18
C PRO A 99 5.88 -25.73 9.80
N ASN A 100 6.50 -26.88 10.04
CA ASN A 100 7.86 -27.12 9.59
C ASN A 100 7.91 -27.26 8.06
N LEU A 101 8.11 -26.12 7.37
CA LEU A 101 8.04 -26.00 5.92
C LEU A 101 8.98 -26.96 5.17
N LYS A 102 10.09 -27.38 5.80
CA LYS A 102 11.06 -28.31 5.19
C LYS A 102 10.46 -29.68 4.88
N ASN A 103 9.37 -30.04 5.55
CA ASN A 103 8.68 -31.33 5.38
C ASN A 103 7.76 -31.36 4.15
N TYR A 104 7.55 -30.23 3.47
CA TYR A 104 6.51 -30.06 2.45
C TYR A 104 7.05 -29.52 1.12
N LYS A 105 8.28 -29.88 0.77
CA LYS A 105 9.04 -29.34 -0.38
C LYS A 105 8.61 -29.86 -1.76
N ASP A 106 7.62 -30.73 -1.83
CA ASP A 106 7.21 -31.41 -3.06
C ASP A 106 5.70 -31.38 -3.30
N LEU A 107 5.01 -30.47 -2.61
CA LEU A 107 3.59 -30.23 -2.83
C LEU A 107 3.34 -29.68 -4.24
N ASP A 108 2.23 -30.12 -4.84
CA ASP A 108 1.73 -29.64 -6.12
C ASP A 108 0.61 -28.61 -5.93
N VAL A 109 -0.20 -28.83 -4.91
CA VAL A 109 -1.39 -28.04 -4.59
C VAL A 109 -1.47 -27.81 -3.09
N VAL A 110 -1.76 -26.59 -2.65
CA VAL A 110 -2.15 -26.30 -1.27
C VAL A 110 -3.63 -25.95 -1.26
N VAL A 111 -4.43 -26.73 -0.53
CA VAL A 111 -5.86 -26.50 -0.34
C VAL A 111 -6.09 -26.03 1.08
N ALA A 112 -6.72 -24.87 1.24
CA ALA A 112 -6.92 -24.25 2.54
C ALA A 112 -8.36 -23.77 2.73
N ARG A 113 -8.85 -23.84 3.97
CA ARG A 113 -10.09 -23.15 4.36
C ARG A 113 -9.73 -21.93 5.20
N VAL A 114 -10.15 -20.76 4.73
CA VAL A 114 -9.88 -19.48 5.40
C VAL A 114 -11.04 -19.18 6.34
N PRO A 115 -10.76 -18.83 7.62
CA PRO A 115 -11.81 -18.42 8.54
C PRO A 115 -12.41 -17.06 8.12
N CYS A 116 -13.70 -16.90 8.39
CA CYS A 116 -14.46 -15.67 8.09
C CYS A 116 -14.31 -14.58 9.16
N GLY A 117 -13.50 -14.82 10.20
CA GLY A 117 -13.54 -14.06 11.46
C GLY A 117 -14.77 -14.42 12.32
N TYR A 118 -14.69 -14.18 13.63
CA TYR A 118 -15.83 -14.30 14.53
C TYR A 118 -16.58 -12.95 14.62
N GLY A 119 -17.88 -12.95 14.32
CA GLY A 119 -18.79 -11.84 14.65
C GLY A 119 -19.60 -11.29 13.46
N SER A 120 -20.88 -11.01 13.72
CA SER A 120 -21.84 -10.39 12.80
C SER A 120 -21.70 -8.86 12.70
N MET A 121 -20.51 -8.32 12.92
CA MET A 121 -20.18 -6.92 12.71
C MET A 121 -19.03 -6.86 11.70
N GLU A 122 -19.23 -6.11 10.62
CA GLU A 122 -18.29 -5.98 9.50
C GLU A 122 -16.87 -5.53 9.92
N GLU A 123 -16.68 -5.06 11.16
CA GLU A 123 -15.41 -4.59 11.69
C GLU A 123 -14.46 -5.70 12.20
N THR A 124 -14.96 -6.82 12.75
CA THR A 124 -14.07 -7.89 13.27
C THR A 124 -13.60 -8.88 12.21
N GLY A 125 -14.25 -8.95 11.05
CA GLY A 125 -13.96 -9.94 10.00
C GLY A 125 -12.73 -9.66 9.13
N ILE A 126 -12.31 -8.40 8.99
CA ILE A 126 -11.21 -8.01 8.08
C ILE A 126 -9.84 -8.04 8.78
N ARG A 127 -9.80 -7.74 10.08
CA ARG A 127 -8.58 -7.68 10.90
C ARG A 127 -8.50 -8.87 11.88
N ASP A 128 -8.60 -10.08 11.34
CA ASP A 128 -8.59 -11.34 12.08
C ASP A 128 -7.19 -12.00 12.05
N VAL A 129 -6.60 -12.22 13.22
CA VAL A 129 -5.21 -12.74 13.35
C VAL A 129 -5.10 -14.18 12.86
N PHE A 130 -6.10 -15.02 13.13
CA PHE A 130 -6.08 -16.42 12.69
C PHE A 130 -6.26 -16.55 11.17
N ARG A 131 -7.08 -15.68 10.57
CA ARG A 131 -7.21 -15.52 9.12
C ARG A 131 -5.87 -15.15 8.50
N LEU A 132 -5.15 -14.19 9.09
CA LEU A 132 -3.80 -13.84 8.66
C LEU A 132 -2.85 -15.04 8.78
N GLN A 133 -2.85 -15.75 9.91
CA GLN A 133 -2.02 -16.94 10.11
C GLN A 133 -2.25 -17.98 9.00
N VAL A 134 -3.51 -18.34 8.72
CA VAL A 134 -3.84 -19.34 7.68
C VAL A 134 -3.31 -18.90 6.31
N ASN A 135 -3.50 -17.64 5.93
CA ASN A 135 -3.02 -17.13 4.65
C ASN A 135 -1.47 -17.14 4.59
N LEU A 136 -0.78 -16.78 5.67
CA LEU A 136 0.68 -16.82 5.74
C LEU A 136 1.24 -18.25 5.70
N VAL A 137 0.57 -19.22 6.36
CA VAL A 137 0.94 -20.64 6.28
C VAL A 137 0.86 -21.11 4.83
N VAL A 138 -0.25 -20.84 4.14
CA VAL A 138 -0.45 -21.21 2.74
C VAL A 138 0.61 -20.56 1.84
N ALA A 139 0.89 -19.27 2.04
CA ALA A 139 1.89 -18.55 1.25
C ALA A 139 3.30 -19.13 1.42
N ASN A 140 3.71 -19.39 2.66
CA ASN A 140 5.01 -19.97 2.97
C ASN A 140 5.15 -21.41 2.42
N LEU A 141 4.09 -22.22 2.47
CA LEU A 141 4.08 -23.56 1.88
C LEU A 141 4.21 -23.51 0.36
N ALA A 142 3.41 -22.68 -0.31
CA ALA A 142 3.44 -22.55 -1.77
C ALA A 142 4.83 -22.14 -2.28
N VAL A 143 5.47 -21.20 -1.56
CA VAL A 143 6.84 -20.78 -1.82
C VAL A 143 7.83 -21.93 -1.58
N GLU A 144 7.88 -22.51 -0.38
CA GLU A 144 8.91 -23.50 -0.04
C GLU A 144 8.74 -24.84 -0.79
N ALA A 145 7.54 -25.16 -1.25
CA ALA A 145 7.25 -26.35 -2.07
C ALA A 145 7.90 -26.30 -3.47
N ARG A 146 8.11 -25.11 -4.02
CA ARG A 146 8.60 -24.93 -5.40
C ARG A 146 9.84 -24.07 -5.53
N TRP A 147 10.33 -23.52 -4.42
CA TRP A 147 11.57 -22.75 -4.40
C TRP A 147 12.79 -23.66 -4.53
N LEU A 148 13.04 -24.12 -5.75
CA LEU A 148 14.26 -24.85 -6.10
C LEU A 148 15.47 -23.91 -6.00
N LYS A 149 16.59 -24.42 -5.47
CA LYS A 149 17.88 -23.69 -5.40
C LYS A 149 18.55 -23.49 -6.77
N LYS A 150 17.89 -23.81 -7.88
CA LYS A 150 18.45 -23.66 -9.23
C LYS A 150 17.82 -22.47 -9.94
N LEU A 151 18.69 -21.72 -10.61
CA LEU A 151 18.47 -20.58 -11.51
C LEU A 151 17.63 -20.93 -12.76
N GLU A 152 16.70 -21.87 -12.66
CA GLU A 152 15.78 -22.20 -13.74
C GLU A 152 14.50 -21.39 -13.55
N SER A 153 14.08 -20.72 -14.62
CA SER A 153 12.89 -19.88 -14.70
C SER A 153 11.58 -20.65 -14.57
N ASP A 154 11.64 -21.98 -14.43
CA ASP A 154 10.49 -22.86 -14.32
C ASP A 154 10.43 -23.46 -12.91
N HIS A 155 9.65 -22.83 -12.03
CA HIS A 155 9.40 -23.33 -10.68
C HIS A 155 8.38 -24.49 -10.66
N GLY A 156 7.97 -25.01 -11.81
CA GLY A 156 6.88 -25.97 -11.93
C GLY A 156 5.52 -25.36 -11.53
N ASN A 157 4.44 -26.07 -11.83
CA ASN A 157 3.10 -25.60 -11.49
C ASN A 157 2.85 -25.69 -9.98
N MET A 158 2.49 -24.56 -9.35
CA MET A 158 2.00 -24.47 -7.97
C MET A 158 0.58 -23.90 -7.98
N TYR A 159 -0.39 -24.65 -7.45
CA TYR A 159 -1.76 -24.18 -7.31
C TYR A 159 -2.14 -23.98 -5.85
N VAL A 160 -2.85 -22.90 -5.56
CA VAL A 160 -3.43 -22.66 -4.24
C VAL A 160 -4.94 -22.60 -4.38
N VAL A 161 -5.66 -23.42 -3.60
CA VAL A 161 -7.12 -23.50 -3.65
C VAL A 161 -7.68 -23.11 -2.29
N PHE A 162 -8.46 -22.04 -2.25
CA PHE A 162 -9.21 -21.66 -1.07
C PHE A 162 -10.64 -22.17 -1.13
N VAL A 163 -11.09 -22.76 -0.02
CA VAL A 163 -12.42 -23.34 0.12
C VAL A 163 -13.24 -22.54 1.12
N GLY A 164 -14.41 -22.07 0.70
CA GLY A 164 -15.39 -21.33 1.49
C GLY A 164 -15.70 -19.94 0.92
N SER A 165 -16.70 -19.30 1.49
CA SER A 165 -17.24 -18.01 1.03
C SER A 165 -16.33 -16.80 1.29
N CYS A 166 -15.42 -16.90 2.26
CA CYS A 166 -14.71 -15.72 2.78
C CYS A 166 -13.42 -15.36 2.06
N GLY A 167 -13.02 -16.12 1.02
CA GLY A 167 -11.85 -15.88 0.18
C GLY A 167 -10.51 -15.74 0.95
N PRO A 168 -9.37 -15.67 0.25
CA PRO A 168 -8.10 -15.33 0.88
C PRO A 168 -7.96 -13.84 1.17
N MET A 169 -6.85 -13.45 1.80
CA MET A 169 -6.43 -12.06 1.90
C MET A 169 -5.83 -11.62 0.55
N VAL A 170 -6.42 -10.58 -0.07
CA VAL A 170 -6.02 -10.08 -1.40
C VAL A 170 -4.61 -9.48 -1.39
N GLU A 171 -4.16 -9.04 -0.22
CA GLU A 171 -2.81 -8.54 0.04
C GLU A 171 -1.77 -9.66 -0.03
N ILE A 172 -2.15 -10.93 0.08
CA ILE A 172 -1.24 -12.08 -0.04
C ILE A 172 -1.48 -12.79 -1.37
N PHE A 173 -2.73 -13.09 -1.70
CA PHE A 173 -3.15 -13.76 -2.93
C PHE A 173 -3.85 -12.77 -3.85
N ARG A 174 -3.08 -12.25 -4.80
CA ARG A 174 -3.53 -11.18 -5.70
C ARG A 174 -4.62 -11.66 -6.62
N CYS A 175 -5.57 -10.79 -6.92
CA CYS A 175 -6.61 -11.10 -7.89
C CYS A 175 -6.05 -11.29 -9.32
N ASP A 176 -4.87 -10.74 -9.62
CA ASP A 176 -4.14 -11.01 -10.88
C ASP A 176 -3.76 -12.50 -11.02
N ASP A 177 -3.58 -13.20 -9.90
CA ASP A 177 -3.17 -14.61 -9.85
C ASP A 177 -4.38 -15.56 -9.75
N LEU A 178 -5.61 -15.03 -9.70
CA LEU A 178 -6.85 -15.79 -9.61
C LEU A 178 -7.21 -16.35 -10.99
N LEU A 179 -7.21 -17.67 -11.11
CA LEU A 179 -7.60 -18.37 -12.35
C LEU A 179 -9.10 -18.62 -12.43
N MET A 180 -9.73 -18.89 -11.29
CA MET A 180 -11.17 -19.18 -11.24
C MET A 180 -11.74 -18.91 -9.84
N HIS A 181 -12.92 -18.32 -9.81
CA HIS A 181 -13.79 -18.34 -8.65
C HIS A 181 -15.14 -18.98 -9.02
N GLN A 182 -15.43 -20.15 -8.44
CA GLN A 182 -16.67 -20.89 -8.70
C GLN A 182 -17.25 -21.43 -7.39
N SER A 183 -18.46 -20.98 -7.06
CA SER A 183 -19.17 -21.33 -5.83
C SER A 183 -18.31 -21.06 -4.59
N ASP A 184 -17.80 -22.11 -3.92
CA ASP A 184 -16.97 -22.02 -2.72
C ASP A 184 -15.47 -22.16 -3.01
N TYR A 185 -15.03 -22.18 -4.26
CA TYR A 185 -13.64 -22.44 -4.61
C TYR A 185 -12.99 -21.24 -5.29
N TRP A 186 -11.82 -20.86 -4.76
CA TRP A 186 -10.94 -19.86 -5.37
C TRP A 186 -9.64 -20.54 -5.76
N ILE A 187 -9.31 -20.54 -7.05
CA ILE A 187 -8.14 -21.24 -7.60
C ILE A 187 -7.12 -20.20 -8.04
N TYR A 188 -5.95 -20.24 -7.43
CA TYR A 188 -4.84 -19.34 -7.71
C TYR A 188 -3.65 -20.10 -8.29
N LYS A 189 -2.94 -19.43 -9.20
CA LYS A 189 -1.57 -19.79 -9.60
C LYS A 189 -0.66 -18.61 -9.25
N PRO A 190 -0.14 -18.57 -8.01
CA PRO A 190 0.55 -17.40 -7.49
C PRO A 190 1.89 -17.15 -8.19
N ASP A 191 2.24 -15.88 -8.37
CA ASP A 191 3.62 -15.48 -8.69
C ASP A 191 4.52 -15.77 -7.47
N LEU A 192 5.24 -16.90 -7.51
CA LEU A 192 6.07 -17.35 -6.40
C LEU A 192 7.21 -16.39 -6.07
N LYS A 193 7.69 -15.60 -7.02
CA LYS A 193 8.70 -14.58 -6.73
C LYS A 193 8.04 -13.51 -5.86
N ARG A 194 6.96 -12.87 -6.33
CA ARG A 194 6.27 -11.82 -5.56
C ARG A 194 5.79 -12.35 -4.19
N LEU A 195 5.29 -13.58 -4.15
CA LEU A 195 4.87 -14.22 -2.91
C LEU A 195 6.06 -14.45 -1.97
N LYS A 196 7.23 -14.89 -2.48
CA LYS A 196 8.46 -15.00 -1.68
C LYS A 196 8.81 -13.67 -1.04
N GLN A 197 8.77 -12.59 -1.81
CA GLN A 197 9.05 -11.25 -1.30
C GLN A 197 8.16 -10.89 -0.11
N LYS A 198 6.87 -11.21 -0.18
CA LYS A 198 5.90 -11.00 0.91
C LYS A 198 6.16 -11.90 2.12
N THR A 199 6.51 -13.18 1.91
CA THR A 199 6.82 -14.10 3.02
C THR A 199 8.10 -13.76 3.78
N LEU A 200 9.00 -12.97 3.18
CA LEU A 200 10.20 -12.45 3.85
C LEU A 200 9.93 -11.20 4.68
N MET A 201 8.76 -10.57 4.51
CA MET A 201 8.36 -9.42 5.31
C MET A 201 7.93 -9.85 6.71
N PRO A 202 8.02 -8.93 7.69
CA PRO A 202 7.44 -9.14 9.00
C PRO A 202 5.96 -9.49 8.89
N VAL A 203 5.45 -10.28 9.85
CA VAL A 203 4.04 -10.68 9.89
C VAL A 203 3.07 -9.51 10.08
N GLY A 204 3.55 -8.36 10.57
CA GLY A 204 2.79 -7.10 10.68
C GLY A 204 3.70 -5.88 10.79
N SER A 205 3.14 -4.71 11.11
CA SER A 205 3.88 -3.45 11.22
C SER A 205 4.61 -3.27 12.57
N CYS A 206 4.67 -4.30 13.41
CA CYS A 206 5.39 -4.36 14.70
C CYS A 206 6.91 -4.27 14.61
N GLN A 207 7.48 -4.18 13.41
CA GLN A 207 8.91 -3.90 13.19
C GLN A 207 9.09 -3.19 11.84
N ILE A 208 10.20 -2.46 11.68
CA ILE A 208 10.55 -1.89 10.37
C ILE A 208 10.79 -3.04 9.39
N SER A 209 10.22 -2.90 8.20
CA SER A 209 10.43 -3.86 7.12
C SER A 209 11.89 -3.80 6.66
N PRO A 210 12.60 -4.93 6.51
CA PRO A 210 13.98 -4.92 6.05
C PRO A 210 14.07 -4.58 4.56
N ASP A 211 15.15 -3.92 4.14
CA ASP A 211 15.43 -3.49 2.75
C ASP A 211 15.60 -4.63 1.71
N PHE A 212 15.32 -5.90 2.08
CA PHE A 212 15.61 -7.17 1.36
C PHE A 212 17.12 -7.36 1.06
N ALA A 213 17.83 -8.42 1.46
CA ALA A 213 17.50 -9.60 2.25
C ALA A 213 18.68 -9.96 3.18
N GLU A 214 18.51 -11.02 3.97
CA GLU A 214 19.68 -11.75 4.44
C GLU A 214 20.50 -12.22 3.23
N THR A 215 21.81 -11.93 3.26
CA THR A 215 22.81 -12.37 2.29
C THR A 215 22.59 -13.84 1.90
N GLY A 216 22.26 -14.10 0.63
CA GLY A 216 22.20 -15.46 0.06
C GLY A 216 20.85 -15.93 -0.51
N LYS A 217 19.78 -15.12 -0.51
CA LYS A 217 18.46 -15.49 -1.08
C LYS A 217 17.83 -14.46 -2.04
N GLU A 218 18.64 -13.54 -2.57
CA GLU A 218 18.18 -12.32 -3.26
C GLU A 218 18.04 -12.48 -4.78
N THR A 219 16.88 -12.93 -5.25
CA THR A 219 16.57 -12.91 -6.70
C THR A 219 16.44 -11.47 -7.24
N TRP A 220 16.15 -10.48 -6.38
CA TRP A 220 16.00 -9.08 -6.78
C TRP A 220 17.31 -8.38 -7.15
N LYS A 221 18.46 -8.91 -6.72
CA LYS A 221 19.78 -8.39 -7.15
C LYS A 221 19.98 -8.49 -8.66
N SER A 222 19.31 -9.42 -9.35
CA SER A 222 19.35 -9.47 -10.82
C SER A 222 18.74 -8.24 -11.49
N TYR A 223 17.83 -7.53 -10.82
CA TYR A 223 17.26 -6.25 -11.29
C TYR A 223 18.16 -5.04 -10.94
N LEU A 224 19.13 -5.21 -10.02
CA LEU A 224 19.97 -4.13 -9.47
C LEU A 224 21.44 -4.21 -9.93
N GLN A 225 21.92 -5.37 -10.37
CA GLN A 225 23.30 -5.55 -10.81
C GLN A 225 23.49 -5.05 -12.24
N LYS A 226 24.11 -3.86 -12.38
CA LYS A 226 24.89 -3.53 -13.57
C LYS A 226 25.97 -4.58 -13.75
N SER A 227 25.84 -5.47 -14.73
CA SER A 227 26.98 -6.23 -15.19
C SER A 227 27.88 -5.28 -16.00
N HIS A 228 28.94 -4.78 -15.37
CA HIS A 228 30.15 -4.44 -16.11
C HIS A 228 30.80 -5.75 -16.54
N GLY A 229 30.29 -6.34 -17.61
CA GLY A 229 30.79 -7.59 -18.16
C GLY A 229 30.11 -7.90 -19.49
N HIS A 230 30.91 -8.16 -20.51
CA HIS A 230 30.51 -8.42 -21.90
C HIS A 230 29.70 -9.72 -22.10
N ASN A 231 28.55 -9.89 -21.45
CA ASN A 231 27.59 -10.92 -21.81
C ASN A 231 26.17 -10.34 -21.77
N LYS A 232 25.56 -10.22 -22.96
CA LYS A 232 24.18 -9.77 -23.17
C LYS A 232 23.20 -10.82 -22.63
N SER A 233 23.02 -10.91 -21.32
CA SER A 233 21.77 -11.37 -20.75
C SER A 233 20.78 -10.20 -20.79
N ILE A 234 19.54 -10.45 -21.25
CA ILE A 234 18.46 -9.46 -21.19
C ILE A 234 18.14 -9.23 -19.72
N VAL A 235 18.75 -8.22 -19.11
CA VAL A 235 18.40 -7.75 -17.77
C VAL A 235 17.08 -6.99 -17.92
N LEU A 236 15.98 -7.57 -17.46
CA LEU A 236 14.72 -6.84 -17.33
C LEU A 236 14.97 -5.73 -16.30
N VAL A 237 15.02 -4.48 -16.73
CA VAL A 237 15.05 -3.32 -15.83
C VAL A 237 13.60 -3.03 -15.45
N PRO A 238 13.25 -2.98 -14.15
CA PRO A 238 11.88 -2.72 -13.75
C PRO A 238 11.49 -1.30 -14.14
N LYS A 239 10.26 -1.10 -14.64
CA LYS A 239 9.72 0.22 -14.93
C LYS A 239 9.20 0.84 -13.64
N LEU A 240 9.86 1.90 -13.18
CA LEU A 240 9.59 2.57 -11.91
C LEU A 240 9.08 3.99 -12.14
N ALA A 241 8.19 4.46 -11.27
CA ALA A 241 7.76 5.86 -11.26
C ALA A 241 7.48 6.41 -9.85
N TYR A 242 7.80 7.68 -9.65
CA TYR A 242 7.16 8.50 -8.63
C TYR A 242 5.85 9.05 -9.19
N VAL A 243 4.77 8.91 -8.42
CA VAL A 243 3.43 9.25 -8.87
C VAL A 243 2.78 10.25 -7.92
N THR A 244 2.15 11.29 -8.46
CA THR A 244 1.25 12.17 -7.70
C THR A 244 -0.07 12.37 -8.44
N VAL A 245 -1.08 12.90 -7.74
CA VAL A 245 -2.42 13.12 -8.30
C VAL A 245 -2.87 14.54 -7.98
N LEU A 246 -3.33 15.27 -8.99
CA LEU A 246 -4.01 16.55 -8.84
C LEU A 246 -5.44 16.46 -9.39
N HIS A 247 -6.42 16.90 -8.61
CA HIS A 247 -7.81 16.94 -9.03
C HIS A 247 -8.56 18.07 -8.33
N SER A 248 -9.74 18.42 -8.86
CA SER A 248 -10.66 19.42 -8.30
C SER A 248 -10.19 20.88 -8.24
N SER A 249 -8.90 21.17 -8.16
CA SER A 249 -8.35 22.51 -7.92
C SER A 249 -6.90 22.64 -8.36
N GLU A 250 -6.53 23.83 -8.84
CA GLU A 250 -5.13 24.19 -9.14
C GLU A 250 -4.33 24.62 -7.90
N GLU A 251 -4.95 24.67 -6.71
CA GLU A 251 -4.28 25.12 -5.47
C GLU A 251 -3.03 24.30 -5.12
N TYR A 252 -2.90 23.08 -5.63
CA TYR A 252 -1.76 22.17 -5.38
C TYR A 252 -0.74 22.10 -6.53
N VAL A 253 -0.92 22.89 -7.61
CA VAL A 253 0.02 22.90 -8.74
C VAL A 253 1.44 23.29 -8.30
N CYS A 254 1.57 24.33 -7.47
CA CYS A 254 2.86 24.74 -6.92
C CYS A 254 3.48 23.64 -6.03
N GLY A 255 2.67 22.95 -5.24
CA GLY A 255 3.12 21.81 -4.42
C GLY A 255 3.68 20.68 -5.27
N ALA A 256 2.96 20.27 -6.33
CA ALA A 256 3.43 19.24 -7.25
C ALA A 256 4.70 19.64 -8.00
N ILE A 257 4.85 20.92 -8.39
CA ILE A 257 6.11 21.43 -8.95
C ILE A 257 7.23 21.31 -7.92
N ALA A 258 6.99 21.74 -6.68
CA ALA A 258 7.97 21.65 -5.60
C ALA A 258 8.40 20.22 -5.29
N LEU A 259 7.44 19.28 -5.28
CA LEU A 259 7.70 17.86 -5.14
C LEU A 259 8.65 17.36 -6.24
N ALA A 260 8.35 17.60 -7.53
CA ALA A 260 9.22 17.19 -8.62
C ALA A 260 10.63 17.78 -8.51
N GLN A 261 10.74 19.07 -8.19
CA GLN A 261 12.03 19.74 -8.03
C GLN A 261 12.82 19.14 -6.85
N SER A 262 12.15 18.83 -5.73
CA SER A 262 12.80 18.20 -4.57
C SER A 262 13.28 16.77 -4.85
N ILE A 263 12.51 15.97 -5.61
CA ILE A 263 12.94 14.63 -6.06
C ILE A 263 14.18 14.75 -6.95
N GLN A 264 14.18 15.69 -7.91
CA GLN A 264 15.32 15.89 -8.81
C GLN A 264 16.57 16.38 -8.07
N LEU A 265 16.43 17.29 -7.09
CA LEU A 265 17.54 17.81 -6.29
C LEU A 265 18.14 16.76 -5.33
N SER A 266 17.32 15.86 -4.81
CA SER A 266 17.76 14.79 -3.92
C SER A 266 18.32 13.57 -4.66
N SER A 267 18.17 13.51 -5.99
CA SER A 267 18.54 12.36 -6.79
C SER A 267 20.01 12.38 -7.24
N LYS A 268 20.78 11.42 -6.72
CA LYS A 268 21.85 10.75 -7.46
C LYS A 268 21.34 9.34 -7.77
N SER A 269 20.40 9.22 -8.72
CA SER A 269 19.62 8.00 -8.87
C SER A 269 20.51 6.76 -8.98
N ILE A 270 20.15 5.73 -8.22
CA ILE A 270 20.78 4.41 -8.29
C ILE A 270 20.20 3.58 -9.45
N PHE A 271 19.13 4.05 -10.09
CA PHE A 271 18.46 3.43 -11.23
C PHE A 271 18.64 4.24 -12.52
N GLU A 272 18.66 3.58 -13.68
CA GLU A 272 18.93 4.26 -14.96
C GLU A 272 17.76 5.09 -15.51
N SER A 273 16.53 4.93 -14.99
CA SER A 273 15.40 5.84 -15.29
C SER A 273 14.20 5.60 -14.36
N ILE A 274 13.89 6.55 -13.45
CA ILE A 274 12.62 6.60 -12.72
C ILE A 274 11.78 7.74 -13.29
N ASP A 275 10.56 7.44 -13.70
CA ASP A 275 9.65 8.45 -14.25
C ASP A 275 8.98 9.29 -13.16
N LEU A 276 8.70 10.56 -13.46
CA LEU A 276 7.76 11.38 -12.69
C LEU A 276 6.41 11.36 -13.43
N VAL A 277 5.36 10.79 -12.83
CA VAL A 277 4.02 10.72 -13.43
C VAL A 277 3.01 11.49 -12.58
N LEU A 278 2.20 12.32 -13.22
CA LEU A 278 1.14 13.07 -12.55
C LEU A 278 -0.20 12.76 -13.20
N LEU A 279 -1.13 12.22 -12.40
CA LEU A 279 -2.52 12.06 -12.81
C LEU A 279 -3.27 13.37 -12.59
N ALA A 280 -3.87 13.94 -13.64
CA ALA A 280 -4.60 15.20 -13.58
C ALA A 280 -6.01 15.06 -14.14
N ASP A 281 -7.03 15.59 -13.44
CA ASP A 281 -8.35 15.78 -14.04
C ASP A 281 -8.40 17.07 -14.90
N ASP A 282 -9.57 17.37 -15.46
CA ASP A 282 -9.77 18.54 -16.32
C ASP A 282 -9.80 19.88 -15.57
N SER A 283 -9.76 19.87 -14.23
CA SER A 283 -9.65 21.12 -13.45
C SER A 283 -8.25 21.73 -13.52
N ILE A 284 -7.25 20.96 -13.95
CA ILE A 284 -5.87 21.43 -14.12
C ILE A 284 -5.70 21.96 -15.54
N GLY A 285 -5.66 23.30 -15.67
CA GLY A 285 -5.69 24.00 -16.94
C GLY A 285 -4.41 23.87 -17.77
N PRO A 286 -4.42 24.34 -19.03
CA PRO A 286 -3.28 24.24 -19.93
C PRO A 286 -2.00 24.93 -19.43
N GLU A 287 -2.12 26.10 -18.79
CA GLU A 287 -0.98 26.82 -18.20
C GLU A 287 -0.29 25.99 -17.11
N SER A 288 -1.08 25.52 -16.13
CA SER A 288 -0.61 24.66 -15.05
C SER A 288 -0.01 23.37 -15.59
N THR A 289 -0.63 22.78 -16.61
CA THR A 289 -0.12 21.58 -17.28
C THR A 289 1.25 21.81 -17.92
N ARG A 290 1.48 22.98 -18.54
CA ARG A 290 2.81 23.33 -19.09
C ARG A 290 3.84 23.50 -17.98
N GLY A 291 3.49 24.16 -16.89
CA GLY A 291 4.36 24.28 -15.71
C GLY A 291 4.74 22.93 -15.11
N LEU A 292 3.76 22.03 -14.95
CA LEU A 292 3.99 20.69 -14.43
C LEU A 292 4.90 19.85 -15.36
N ARG A 293 4.69 19.93 -16.68
CA ARG A 293 5.59 19.28 -17.66
C ARG A 293 7.01 19.85 -17.61
N ALA A 294 7.14 21.18 -17.53
CA ALA A 294 8.44 21.83 -17.41
C ALA A 294 9.17 21.47 -16.11
N ALA A 295 8.42 21.18 -15.02
CA ALA A 295 8.99 20.65 -13.78
C ALA A 295 9.44 19.17 -13.89
N GLY A 296 9.04 18.45 -14.94
CA GLY A 296 9.45 17.08 -15.22
C GLY A 296 8.32 16.05 -15.19
N TRP A 297 7.07 16.43 -14.90
CA TRP A 297 5.95 15.49 -14.83
C TRP A 297 5.48 15.02 -16.21
N LYS A 298 5.35 13.70 -16.38
CA LYS A 298 4.56 13.07 -17.44
C LYS A 298 3.08 13.10 -17.02
N ILE A 299 2.29 13.91 -17.70
CA ILE A 299 0.88 14.14 -17.34
C ILE A 299 -0.02 13.09 -17.99
N THR A 300 -0.81 12.40 -17.18
CA THR A 300 -1.86 11.48 -17.62
C THR A 300 -3.22 12.05 -17.20
N ARG A 301 -4.12 12.25 -18.17
CA ARG A 301 -5.48 12.75 -17.87
C ARG A 301 -6.34 11.64 -17.28
N ILE A 302 -7.10 11.95 -16.22
CA ILE A 302 -7.97 11.00 -15.54
C ILE A 302 -9.38 11.55 -15.34
N GLN A 303 -10.34 10.63 -15.31
CA GLN A 303 -11.69 10.92 -14.82
C GLN A 303 -11.74 10.76 -13.30
N ARG A 304 -12.28 11.77 -12.62
CA ARG A 304 -12.44 11.76 -11.17
C ARG A 304 -13.33 10.62 -10.70
N ILE A 305 -13.04 10.12 -9.52
CA ILE A 305 -13.86 9.12 -8.83
C ILE A 305 -14.46 9.77 -7.59
N ARG A 306 -15.79 9.80 -7.52
CA ARG A 306 -16.52 10.31 -6.37
C ARG A 306 -16.52 9.25 -5.27
N SER A 307 -16.24 9.65 -4.02
CA SER A 307 -16.47 8.81 -2.84
C SER A 307 -17.98 8.60 -2.66
N PRO A 308 -18.50 7.35 -2.73
CA PRO A 308 -19.95 7.11 -2.71
C PRO A 308 -20.66 7.58 -1.43
N PHE A 309 -19.93 7.60 -0.31
CA PHE A 309 -20.44 8.01 1.00
C PHE A 309 -20.16 9.48 1.37
N ALA A 310 -19.57 10.27 0.46
CA ALA A 310 -19.23 11.66 0.76
C ALA A 310 -20.44 12.58 0.55
N ASP A 311 -20.60 13.53 1.47
CA ASP A 311 -21.57 14.63 1.33
C ASP A 311 -21.25 15.47 0.08
N GLU A 312 -22.26 16.17 -0.46
CA GLU A 312 -22.11 16.97 -1.68
C GLU A 312 -21.01 18.02 -1.60
N ASN A 313 -20.86 18.64 -0.42
CA ASN A 313 -19.93 19.73 -0.13
C ASN A 313 -18.67 19.27 0.61
N ALA A 314 -18.47 17.97 0.81
CA ALA A 314 -17.29 17.46 1.49
C ALA A 314 -16.02 17.74 0.66
N TYR A 315 -14.98 18.26 1.31
CA TYR A 315 -13.72 18.61 0.64
C TYR A 315 -13.03 17.39 0.01
N ASN A 316 -13.20 16.21 0.62
CA ASN A 316 -12.61 14.93 0.20
C ASN A 316 -13.50 14.11 -0.76
N ARG A 317 -14.61 14.69 -1.26
CA ARG A 317 -15.58 13.97 -2.10
C ARG A 317 -15.02 13.32 -3.37
N TRP A 318 -13.85 13.77 -3.83
CA TRP A 318 -13.19 13.29 -5.04
C TRP A 318 -11.87 12.55 -4.76
N ASN A 319 -11.51 12.32 -3.49
CA ASN A 319 -10.23 11.73 -3.11
C ASN A 319 -10.05 10.31 -3.66
N TYR A 320 -11.13 9.58 -3.93
CA TYR A 320 -11.05 8.25 -4.57
C TYR A 320 -10.44 8.32 -5.98
N SER A 321 -10.28 9.50 -6.59
CA SER A 321 -9.51 9.67 -7.82
C SER A 321 -8.07 9.17 -7.69
N LYS A 322 -7.51 9.14 -6.47
CA LYS A 322 -6.21 8.53 -6.17
C LYS A 322 -6.14 7.03 -6.48
N LEU A 323 -7.27 6.31 -6.46
CA LEU A 323 -7.31 4.89 -6.83
C LEU A 323 -6.85 4.64 -8.27
N ARG A 324 -6.91 5.66 -9.14
CA ARG A 324 -6.42 5.59 -10.52
C ARG A 324 -4.94 5.23 -10.64
N ILE A 325 -4.14 5.39 -9.58
CA ILE A 325 -2.73 4.99 -9.61
C ILE A 325 -2.53 3.49 -9.86
N TRP A 326 -3.50 2.64 -9.48
CA TRP A 326 -3.45 1.21 -9.78
C TRP A 326 -3.63 0.89 -11.27
N GLN A 327 -4.14 1.83 -12.07
CA GLN A 327 -4.28 1.65 -13.51
C GLN A 327 -2.98 1.95 -14.28
N LEU A 328 -1.92 2.38 -13.60
CA LEU A 328 -0.60 2.64 -14.20
C LEU A 328 0.17 1.34 -14.49
N THR A 329 -0.48 0.38 -15.15
CA THR A 329 0.03 -0.99 -15.41
C THR A 329 1.23 -1.05 -16.36
N MET A 330 1.63 0.09 -16.95
CA MET A 330 2.89 0.20 -17.68
C MET A 330 4.12 0.23 -16.77
N TYR A 331 3.93 0.38 -15.44
CA TYR A 331 4.99 0.35 -14.43
C TYR A 331 4.89 -0.92 -13.58
N ASP A 332 6.04 -1.49 -13.24
CA ASP A 332 6.13 -2.66 -12.36
C ASP A 332 5.89 -2.26 -10.89
N LYS A 333 6.34 -1.06 -10.52
CA LYS A 333 6.20 -0.52 -9.17
C LYS A 333 6.22 1.01 -9.17
N ILE A 334 5.41 1.60 -8.30
CA ILE A 334 5.35 3.04 -8.12
C ILE A 334 5.52 3.41 -6.64
N ILE A 335 6.11 4.58 -6.39
CA ILE A 335 6.01 5.27 -5.11
C ILE A 335 5.04 6.42 -5.32
N PHE A 336 3.85 6.30 -4.75
CA PHE A 336 2.91 7.41 -4.69
C PHE A 336 3.35 8.41 -3.63
N ILE A 337 3.25 9.71 -3.92
CA ILE A 337 3.53 10.81 -3.00
C ILE A 337 2.48 11.90 -3.20
N ASP A 338 1.78 12.31 -2.14
CA ASP A 338 0.87 13.46 -2.20
C ASP A 338 1.65 14.74 -2.57
N SER A 339 0.99 15.66 -3.25
CA SER A 339 1.62 16.88 -3.78
C SER A 339 2.04 17.91 -2.73
N ASP A 340 1.81 17.64 -1.45
CA ASP A 340 2.20 18.43 -0.29
C ASP A 340 3.39 17.84 0.48
N PHE A 341 4.19 17.05 -0.21
CA PHE A 341 5.48 16.58 0.27
C PHE A 341 6.65 17.38 -0.31
N LEU A 342 7.78 17.37 0.41
CA LEU A 342 9.10 17.59 -0.16
C LEU A 342 10.01 16.40 0.14
N VAL A 343 10.79 15.99 -0.85
CA VAL A 343 11.80 14.93 -0.72
C VAL A 343 13.16 15.58 -0.44
N LEU A 344 13.74 15.28 0.71
CA LEU A 344 15.02 15.85 1.18
C LEU A 344 16.21 14.93 0.95
N LYS A 345 15.97 13.62 0.86
CA LYS A 345 16.99 12.58 0.63
C LYS A 345 16.49 11.63 -0.45
N ASN A 346 17.43 10.98 -1.16
CA ASN A 346 17.07 9.96 -2.13
C ASN A 346 16.25 8.84 -1.46
N ILE A 347 15.13 8.48 -2.07
CA ILE A 347 14.21 7.43 -1.60
C ILE A 347 14.04 6.32 -2.62
N ASP A 348 14.96 6.20 -3.59
CA ASP A 348 14.90 5.20 -4.66
C ASP A 348 14.94 3.77 -4.08
N GLY A 349 15.69 3.56 -3.00
CA GLY A 349 15.79 2.26 -2.32
C GLY A 349 14.44 1.69 -1.87
N PHE A 350 13.43 2.54 -1.65
CA PHE A 350 12.10 2.11 -1.24
C PHE A 350 11.31 1.42 -2.36
N PHE A 351 11.75 1.50 -3.63
CA PHE A 351 11.22 0.63 -4.70
C PHE A 351 11.57 -0.85 -4.49
N ALA A 352 12.44 -1.20 -3.54
CA ALA A 352 12.66 -2.60 -3.20
C ALA A 352 11.40 -3.24 -2.57
N TYR A 353 10.55 -2.48 -1.86
CA TYR A 353 9.47 -3.01 -1.04
C TYR A 353 8.21 -3.47 -1.81
N PRO A 354 7.48 -4.51 -1.36
CA PRO A 354 6.27 -4.99 -2.01
C PRO A 354 5.07 -4.09 -1.69
N GLN A 355 4.00 -4.24 -2.46
CA GLN A 355 2.71 -3.65 -2.11
C GLN A 355 2.06 -4.37 -0.91
N LEU A 356 1.48 -3.69 0.08
CA LEU A 356 1.47 -2.24 0.31
C LEU A 356 2.49 -1.92 1.39
N SER A 357 3.46 -1.06 1.10
CA SER A 357 4.42 -0.57 2.09
C SER A 357 4.23 0.93 2.31
N ALA A 358 4.20 1.37 3.56
CA ALA A 358 3.88 2.74 3.93
C ALA A 358 4.43 3.08 5.33
N SER A 359 4.52 4.37 5.64
CA SER A 359 4.81 4.82 7.00
C SER A 359 3.55 4.72 7.90
N PRO A 360 3.72 4.49 9.20
CA PRO A 360 2.61 4.38 10.15
C PRO A 360 1.81 5.68 10.27
N ASN A 361 0.59 5.55 10.78
CA ASN A 361 -0.20 6.64 11.34
C ASN A 361 -0.78 6.18 12.71
N GLU A 362 -1.72 6.94 13.27
CA GLU A 362 -2.40 6.60 14.53
C GLU A 362 -2.98 5.17 14.54
N ASN A 363 -3.01 4.49 15.70
CA ASN A 363 -3.56 3.13 15.86
C ASN A 363 -2.91 2.06 14.95
N VAL A 364 -3.69 1.28 14.20
CA VAL A 364 -3.25 0.10 13.41
C VAL A 364 -3.06 0.40 11.92
N ILE A 365 -3.21 1.67 11.53
CA ILE A 365 -3.32 2.11 10.14
C ILE A 365 -2.04 2.80 9.65
N PHE A 366 -1.87 2.87 8.33
CA PHE A 366 -0.80 3.63 7.71
C PHE A 366 -1.28 4.99 7.19
N ASN A 367 -0.34 5.91 7.00
CA ASN A 367 -0.59 7.16 6.30
C ASN A 367 -0.50 6.93 4.79
N SER A 368 -1.51 7.35 4.03
CA SER A 368 -1.57 7.08 2.59
C SER A 368 -0.85 8.12 1.73
N GLY A 369 -0.25 9.15 2.34
CA GLY A 369 0.42 10.23 1.61
C GLY A 369 1.73 9.83 0.94
N LEU A 370 2.38 8.76 1.42
CA LEU A 370 3.48 8.11 0.72
C LEU A 370 3.34 6.58 0.82
N THR A 371 3.18 5.91 -0.32
CA THR A 371 2.97 4.46 -0.38
C THR A 371 3.71 3.81 -1.55
N VAL A 372 4.18 2.58 -1.34
CA VAL A 372 4.73 1.71 -2.40
C VAL A 372 3.62 0.81 -2.92
N VAL A 373 3.39 0.85 -4.23
CA VAL A 373 2.26 0.21 -4.91
C VAL A 373 2.75 -0.57 -6.13
N GLU A 374 2.10 -1.69 -6.41
CA GLU A 374 2.27 -2.51 -7.62
C GLU A 374 1.00 -2.34 -8.46
N PRO A 375 1.01 -1.48 -9.50
CA PRO A 375 -0.18 -1.22 -10.31
C PRO A 375 -0.79 -2.51 -10.89
N SER A 376 -2.11 -2.60 -10.81
CA SER A 376 -2.90 -3.73 -11.31
C SER A 376 -4.31 -3.25 -11.65
N GLN A 377 -4.72 -3.50 -12.89
CA GLN A 377 -6.09 -3.22 -13.32
C GLN A 377 -7.10 -4.08 -12.56
N CYS A 378 -6.76 -5.33 -12.26
CA CYS A 378 -7.59 -6.20 -11.42
C CYS A 378 -7.78 -5.61 -10.02
N MET A 379 -6.71 -5.12 -9.39
CA MET A 379 -6.80 -4.53 -8.05
C MET A 379 -7.61 -3.22 -8.07
N PHE A 380 -7.47 -2.41 -9.12
CA PHE A 380 -8.32 -1.24 -9.33
C PHE A 380 -9.80 -1.64 -9.37
N GLU A 381 -10.18 -2.61 -10.20
CA GLU A 381 -11.56 -3.09 -10.32
C GLU A 381 -12.09 -3.70 -9.03
N TYR A 382 -11.25 -4.48 -8.33
CA TYR A 382 -11.57 -5.04 -7.01
C TYR A 382 -11.90 -3.94 -5.99
N MET A 383 -11.08 -2.87 -5.95
CA MET A 383 -11.35 -1.71 -5.11
C MET A 383 -12.60 -0.97 -5.54
N MET A 384 -12.80 -0.72 -6.83
CA MET A 384 -13.99 -0.04 -7.34
C MET A 384 -15.28 -0.77 -6.92
N ASN A 385 -15.29 -2.12 -6.97
CA ASN A 385 -16.40 -2.95 -6.52
C ASN A 385 -16.67 -2.91 -5.01
N LYS A 386 -15.72 -2.40 -4.22
CA LYS A 386 -15.85 -2.18 -2.77
C LYS A 386 -16.19 -0.75 -2.39
N THR A 387 -16.01 0.24 -3.27
CA THR A 387 -16.21 1.67 -2.93
C THR A 387 -17.61 1.98 -2.38
N SER A 388 -18.65 1.27 -2.83
CA SER A 388 -20.03 1.42 -2.35
C SER A 388 -20.39 0.51 -1.18
N LYS A 389 -19.50 -0.39 -0.76
CA LYS A 389 -19.74 -1.41 0.27
C LYS A 389 -18.91 -1.17 1.53
N VAL A 390 -17.74 -0.56 1.38
CA VAL A 390 -16.80 -0.30 2.47
C VAL A 390 -16.76 1.19 2.73
N LYS A 391 -17.18 1.59 3.92
CA LYS A 391 -17.17 3.01 4.33
C LYS A 391 -15.76 3.40 4.76
N SER A 392 -15.24 4.48 4.18
CA SER A 392 -14.00 5.10 4.64
C SER A 392 -14.18 5.74 6.01
N TYR A 393 -13.34 5.40 6.99
CA TYR A 393 -13.43 5.93 8.35
C TYR A 393 -13.25 7.46 8.43
N ASN A 394 -12.57 8.08 7.45
CA ASN A 394 -12.36 9.53 7.37
C ASN A 394 -12.99 10.17 6.11
N GLY A 395 -13.80 9.42 5.36
CA GLY A 395 -14.41 9.84 4.09
C GLY A 395 -13.45 10.02 2.90
N GLY A 396 -12.13 9.96 3.14
CA GLY A 396 -11.08 10.11 2.13
C GLY A 396 -10.53 8.79 1.62
N ASP A 397 -9.52 8.88 0.77
CA ASP A 397 -8.76 7.76 0.21
C ASP A 397 -8.02 6.97 1.30
N GLN A 398 -7.35 7.64 2.25
CA GLN A 398 -6.61 6.97 3.32
C GLN A 398 -7.48 5.98 4.07
N GLY A 399 -8.71 6.39 4.43
CA GLY A 399 -9.61 5.52 5.16
C GLY A 399 -10.08 4.33 4.34
N PHE A 400 -10.40 4.54 3.07
CA PHE A 400 -10.80 3.45 2.19
C PHE A 400 -9.67 2.44 1.95
N VAL A 401 -8.47 2.90 1.64
CA VAL A 401 -7.34 2.02 1.33
C VAL A 401 -6.90 1.23 2.57
N ASN A 402 -6.99 1.79 3.78
CA ASN A 402 -6.73 1.05 5.04
C ASN A 402 -7.78 -0.03 5.36
N GLU A 403 -9.01 0.09 4.86
CA GLU A 403 -10.02 -0.98 4.99
C GLU A 403 -9.89 -2.06 3.89
N VAL A 404 -9.27 -1.72 2.76
CA VAL A 404 -8.98 -2.69 1.68
C VAL A 404 -7.69 -3.46 1.93
N PHE A 405 -6.64 -2.76 2.39
CA PHE A 405 -5.33 -3.32 2.69
C PHE A 405 -5.11 -3.30 4.21
N THR A 406 -5.55 -4.35 4.90
CA THR A 406 -5.33 -4.46 6.34
C THR A 406 -3.95 -5.01 6.66
N TRP A 407 -3.38 -5.84 5.78
CA TRP A 407 -2.01 -6.31 5.88
C TRP A 407 -1.05 -5.46 5.05
N TRP A 408 -0.21 -4.67 5.73
CA TRP A 408 0.73 -3.72 5.15
C TRP A 408 2.10 -3.79 5.84
N HIS A 409 3.13 -3.24 5.19
CA HIS A 409 4.51 -3.33 5.65
C HIS A 409 5.04 -1.96 6.09
N ARG A 410 5.56 -1.90 7.32
CA ARG A 410 6.03 -0.64 7.93
C ARG A 410 7.32 -0.16 7.28
N LEU A 411 7.27 1.04 6.72
CA LEU A 411 8.43 1.85 6.38
C LEU A 411 8.73 2.83 7.51
N PRO A 412 9.97 3.36 7.61
CA PRO A 412 10.33 4.31 8.66
C PRO A 412 9.40 5.52 8.71
N SER A 413 9.08 6.01 9.91
CA SER A 413 8.28 7.23 10.09
C SER A 413 8.96 8.46 9.48
N LYS A 414 10.30 8.46 9.44
CA LYS A 414 11.12 9.47 8.75
C LYS A 414 10.88 9.55 7.23
N LEU A 415 10.28 8.53 6.62
CA LEU A 415 9.89 8.53 5.21
C LEU A 415 8.62 9.34 4.94
N ASN A 416 7.75 9.48 5.94
CA ASN A 416 6.56 10.34 5.90
C ASN A 416 6.56 11.18 7.18
N TYR A 417 7.54 12.08 7.30
CA TYR A 417 7.64 12.95 8.46
C TYR A 417 6.55 14.02 8.38
N MET A 418 5.46 13.78 9.10
CA MET A 418 4.33 14.70 9.18
C MET A 418 4.74 15.96 9.93
N LYS A 419 4.44 17.13 9.35
CA LYS A 419 4.55 18.43 10.02
C LYS A 419 3.44 18.55 11.08
N LEU A 420 3.58 17.78 12.16
CA LEU A 420 2.66 17.64 13.28
C LEU A 420 3.46 17.61 14.59
N PHE A 421 3.25 18.61 15.43
CA PHE A 421 3.96 18.85 16.69
C PHE A 421 2.96 18.82 17.84
N ASN A 422 2.75 17.61 18.37
CA ASN A 422 1.84 17.36 19.49
C ASN A 422 2.59 17.13 20.81
N GLU A 423 3.92 17.25 20.82
CA GLU A 423 4.74 17.01 21.99
C GLU A 423 4.65 18.16 22.99
N ILE A 424 4.28 17.83 24.24
CA ILE A 424 4.17 18.80 25.32
C ILE A 424 5.55 19.41 25.59
N GLY A 425 5.67 20.73 25.42
CA GLY A 425 6.89 21.48 25.69
C GLY A 425 7.76 21.76 24.45
N ASP A 426 7.48 21.15 23.29
CA ASP A 426 8.05 21.61 22.03
C ASP A 426 7.34 22.90 21.61
N THR A 427 8.00 24.04 21.85
CA THR A 427 7.48 25.36 21.49
C THR A 427 8.10 25.91 20.21
N LYS A 428 9.14 25.24 19.69
CA LYS A 428 9.88 25.70 18.52
C LYS A 428 9.44 24.98 17.25
N HIS A 429 8.88 23.77 17.38
CA HIS A 429 8.40 22.94 16.27
C HIS A 429 9.50 22.76 15.21
N GLU A 430 10.67 22.31 15.67
CA GLU A 430 11.84 22.14 14.82
C GLU A 430 11.78 20.83 14.04
N VAL A 431 11.97 20.90 12.73
CA VAL A 431 12.06 19.70 11.88
C VAL A 431 13.36 18.96 12.18
N GLN A 432 13.26 17.65 12.32
CA GLN A 432 14.43 16.79 12.52
C GLN A 432 15.34 16.81 11.28
N HIS A 433 16.66 16.85 11.49
CA HIS A 433 17.66 16.96 10.42
C HIS A 433 17.79 15.69 9.56
N ASP A 434 17.34 14.55 10.08
CA ASP A 434 17.51 13.22 9.49
C ASP A 434 16.19 12.62 9.02
N VAL A 435 15.42 13.37 8.24
CA VAL A 435 14.18 12.90 7.60
C VAL A 435 14.38 12.74 6.10
N TYR A 436 13.69 11.78 5.48
CA TYR A 436 13.74 11.58 4.03
C TYR A 436 12.82 12.53 3.30
N THR A 437 11.64 12.79 3.88
CA THR A 437 10.64 13.70 3.31
C THR A 437 10.02 14.55 4.43
N ILE A 438 9.32 15.63 4.06
CA ILE A 438 8.41 16.37 4.96
C ILE A 438 7.03 16.36 4.31
N HIS A 439 6.01 15.94 5.05
CA HIS A 439 4.60 16.01 4.66
C HIS A 439 3.94 17.23 5.32
N TYR A 440 3.63 18.25 4.51
CA TYR A 440 3.17 19.56 5.00
C TYR A 440 1.68 19.56 5.34
N LEU A 441 1.33 19.24 6.59
CA LEU A 441 -0.04 19.38 7.11
C LEU A 441 -0.44 20.84 7.38
N GLY A 442 -1.74 21.08 7.61
CA GLY A 442 -2.30 22.40 7.82
C GLY A 442 -2.32 23.28 6.55
N LEU A 443 -2.12 24.58 6.72
CA LEU A 443 -1.94 25.51 5.60
C LEU A 443 -0.62 25.22 4.89
N LYS A 444 -0.68 25.06 3.57
CA LYS A 444 0.47 24.74 2.73
C LYS A 444 1.36 25.98 2.51
N PRO A 445 2.70 25.82 2.45
CA PRO A 445 3.64 26.96 2.38
C PRO A 445 3.37 27.93 1.22
N TRP A 446 3.08 27.41 0.03
CA TRP A 446 2.83 28.23 -1.17
C TRP A 446 1.55 29.06 -1.10
N MET A 447 0.62 28.70 -0.21
CA MET A 447 -0.60 29.47 0.02
C MET A 447 -0.38 30.67 0.96
N CYS A 448 0.82 30.82 1.49
CA CYS A 448 1.19 31.82 2.47
C CYS A 448 2.39 32.63 2.01
N TYR A 449 2.59 33.79 2.63
CA TYR A 449 3.81 34.56 2.43
C TYR A 449 5.00 33.88 3.10
N ARG A 450 6.17 34.02 2.49
CA ARG A 450 7.37 33.26 2.86
C ARG A 450 7.98 33.61 4.20
N ASP A 451 7.64 34.77 4.75
CA ASP A 451 8.34 35.37 5.89
C ASP A 451 8.25 34.52 7.18
N TYR A 452 7.19 33.73 7.36
CA TYR A 452 7.00 32.78 8.46
C TYR A 452 5.92 31.73 8.11
N ASP A 453 5.82 30.64 8.87
CA ASP A 453 4.70 29.68 8.70
C ASP A 453 3.37 30.30 9.15
N CYS A 454 2.51 30.62 8.19
CA CYS A 454 1.21 31.22 8.45
C CYS A 454 0.26 30.37 9.32
N ASN A 455 0.55 29.09 9.55
CA ASN A 455 -0.19 28.28 10.53
C ASN A 455 -0.10 28.89 11.95
N TRP A 456 0.95 29.65 12.26
CA TRP A 456 1.04 30.42 13.51
C TRP A 456 -0.07 31.46 13.70
N ASN A 457 -0.73 31.90 12.62
CA ASN A 457 -1.86 32.84 12.73
C ASN A 457 -3.16 32.19 13.24
N LEU A 458 -3.22 30.87 13.37
CA LEU A 458 -4.42 30.12 13.73
C LEU A 458 -4.09 29.22 14.92
N LYS A 459 -4.72 29.48 16.08
CA LYS A 459 -4.42 28.77 17.34
C LYS A 459 -4.61 27.25 17.22
N ASP A 460 -5.65 26.83 16.53
CA ASP A 460 -5.98 25.43 16.23
C ASP A 460 -5.03 24.79 15.20
N HIS A 461 -4.25 25.58 14.47
CA HIS A 461 -3.24 25.10 13.55
C HIS A 461 -1.81 25.16 14.11
N HIS A 462 -1.61 25.60 15.36
CA HIS A 462 -0.27 25.68 15.95
C HIS A 462 0.45 24.33 15.92
N ILE A 463 -0.27 23.22 16.09
CA ILE A 463 0.27 21.85 15.95
C ILE A 463 0.86 21.55 14.57
N TYR A 464 0.53 22.33 13.53
CA TYR A 464 1.10 22.20 12.19
C TYR A 464 2.09 23.32 11.86
N ALA A 465 2.32 24.27 12.76
CA ALA A 465 3.12 25.45 12.48
C ALA A 465 4.61 25.15 12.70
N SER A 466 5.46 25.44 11.72
CA SER A 466 6.91 25.26 11.85
C SER A 466 7.68 26.17 10.90
N ASP A 467 8.41 27.13 11.47
CA ASP A 467 9.25 28.03 10.69
C ASP A 467 10.45 27.31 10.06
N SER A 468 10.95 26.24 10.69
CA SER A 468 12.01 25.41 10.12
C SER A 468 11.52 24.63 8.91
N ALA A 469 10.33 24.00 8.99
CA ALA A 469 9.70 23.37 7.83
C ALA A 469 9.42 24.38 6.71
N ASN A 470 8.95 25.58 7.06
CA ASN A 470 8.72 26.66 6.10
C ASN A 470 10.01 27.07 5.39
N LYS A 471 11.11 27.26 6.13
CA LYS A 471 12.44 27.56 5.56
C LYS A 471 12.91 26.48 4.58
N VAL A 472 12.72 25.20 4.92
CA VAL A 472 13.06 24.08 4.01
C VAL A 472 12.26 24.18 2.71
N TRP A 473 10.97 24.51 2.79
CA TRP A 473 10.14 24.65 1.59
C TRP A 473 10.63 25.79 0.69
N TRP A 474 10.88 26.96 1.29
CA TRP A 474 11.37 28.12 0.54
C TRP A 474 12.75 27.93 -0.05
N LYS A 475 13.60 27.11 0.57
CA LYS A 475 14.90 26.71 0.01
C LYS A 475 14.74 25.95 -1.30
N VAL A 476 13.76 25.02 -1.40
CA VAL A 476 13.46 24.33 -2.66
C VAL A 476 12.86 25.30 -3.68
N TYR A 477 11.96 26.19 -3.26
CA TYR A 477 11.40 27.22 -4.15
C TYR A 477 12.47 28.12 -4.78
N ASP A 478 13.43 28.58 -3.97
CA ASP A 478 14.47 29.51 -4.42
C ASP A 478 15.42 28.88 -5.44
N THR A 479 15.59 27.55 -5.43
CA THR A 479 16.40 26.82 -6.42
C THR A 479 15.66 26.52 -7.72
N MET A 480 14.33 26.69 -7.77
CA MET A 480 13.55 26.46 -8.98
C MET A 480 13.85 27.49 -10.07
N PRO A 481 13.82 27.11 -11.36
CA PRO A 481 13.78 28.06 -12.47
C PRO A 481 12.68 29.11 -12.31
N LYS A 482 12.95 30.36 -12.73
CA LYS A 482 12.01 31.49 -12.57
C LYS A 482 10.64 31.26 -13.23
N HIS A 483 10.60 30.54 -14.36
CA HIS A 483 9.33 30.19 -15.03
C HIS A 483 8.50 29.15 -14.25
N LEU A 484 9.12 28.35 -13.36
CA LEU A 484 8.39 27.46 -12.45
C LEU A 484 7.89 28.23 -11.23
N GLN A 485 8.70 29.17 -10.72
CA GLN A 485 8.33 30.04 -9.59
C GLN A 485 7.03 30.83 -9.87
N SER A 486 6.76 31.22 -11.12
CA SER A 486 5.51 31.92 -11.46
C SER A 486 4.24 31.10 -11.24
N HIS A 487 4.31 29.77 -11.23
CA HIS A 487 3.17 28.89 -10.91
C HIS A 487 2.85 28.83 -9.41
N CYS A 488 3.64 29.51 -8.58
CA CYS A 488 3.47 29.62 -7.13
C CYS A 488 3.06 31.03 -6.69
N ALA A 489 2.45 31.81 -7.59
CA ALA A 489 1.94 33.14 -7.28
C ALA A 489 0.86 33.09 -6.20
N ILE A 490 0.82 34.11 -5.34
CA ILE A 490 -0.23 34.25 -4.33
C ILE A 490 -1.55 34.62 -5.04
N THR A 491 -2.57 33.79 -4.84
CA THR A 491 -3.92 34.08 -5.35
C THR A 491 -4.59 35.16 -4.47
N ARG A 492 -5.57 35.88 -5.04
CA ARG A 492 -6.40 36.83 -4.27
C ARG A 492 -7.07 36.16 -3.06
N LYS A 493 -7.57 34.93 -3.23
CA LYS A 493 -8.17 34.13 -2.16
C LYS A 493 -7.18 33.85 -1.02
N SER A 494 -5.96 33.40 -1.35
CA SER A 494 -4.90 33.15 -0.37
C SER A 494 -4.46 34.43 0.35
N HIS A 495 -4.33 35.54 -0.38
CA HIS A 495 -4.04 36.86 0.19
C HIS A 495 -5.10 37.28 1.22
N VAL A 496 -6.39 37.24 0.84
CA VAL A 496 -7.50 37.64 1.73
C VAL A 496 -7.53 36.76 2.97
N ARG A 497 -7.39 35.44 2.81
CA ARG A 497 -7.32 34.50 3.94
C ARG A 497 -6.15 34.81 4.88
N PHE A 498 -4.95 35.06 4.33
CA PHE A 498 -3.78 35.40 5.13
C PHE A 498 -4.01 36.68 5.95
N VAL A 499 -4.50 37.76 5.33
CA VAL A 499 -4.77 39.03 6.00
C VAL A 499 -5.82 38.87 7.09
N TRP A 500 -6.88 38.11 6.81
CA TRP A 500 -7.94 37.81 7.78
C TRP A 500 -7.41 37.02 8.99
N ASN A 501 -6.71 35.91 8.76
CA ASN A 501 -6.16 35.08 9.84
C ASN A 501 -5.17 35.88 10.70
N ARG A 502 -4.32 36.69 10.07
CA ARG A 502 -3.39 37.57 10.78
C ARG A 502 -4.11 38.63 11.62
N LYS A 503 -5.24 39.17 11.14
CA LYS A 503 -6.08 40.11 11.91
C LYS A 503 -6.70 39.41 13.13
N ILE A 504 -7.18 38.17 12.97
CA ILE A 504 -7.67 37.36 14.10
C ILE A 504 -6.55 37.17 15.13
N ALA A 505 -5.37 36.71 14.70
CA ALA A 505 -4.22 36.50 15.56
C ALA A 505 -3.82 37.75 16.36
N LYS A 506 -3.85 38.92 15.70
CA LYS A 506 -3.63 40.23 16.34
C LYS A 506 -4.72 40.56 17.36
N ASN A 507 -5.99 40.39 17.01
CA ASN A 507 -7.12 40.72 17.88
C ASN A 507 -7.12 39.90 19.18
N VAL A 508 -6.73 38.62 19.11
CA VAL A 508 -6.60 37.76 20.29
C VAL A 508 -5.22 37.81 20.93
N SER A 509 -4.32 38.67 20.43
CA SER A 509 -2.93 38.82 20.90
C SER A 509 -2.20 37.49 21.07
N LEU A 510 -2.19 36.64 20.02
CA LEU A 510 -1.53 35.34 20.11
C LEU A 510 -0.08 35.48 20.60
N PRO A 511 0.34 34.66 21.59
CA PRO A 511 1.58 34.86 22.33
C PRO A 511 2.84 34.57 21.51
N ASP A 512 2.74 33.75 20.45
CA ASP A 512 3.85 33.44 19.54
C ASP A 512 4.36 34.67 18.76
N GLY A 513 3.52 35.71 18.63
CA GLY A 513 3.91 37.00 18.06
C GLY A 513 4.15 37.02 16.54
N HIS A 514 3.95 35.93 15.80
CA HIS A 514 4.23 35.89 14.35
C HIS A 514 3.38 36.88 13.55
N TRP A 515 2.17 37.21 14.03
CA TRP A 515 1.31 38.23 13.43
C TRP A 515 1.94 39.64 13.41
N LYS A 516 3.03 39.87 14.16
CA LYS A 516 3.81 41.12 14.15
C LYS A 516 4.87 41.16 13.04
N ILE A 517 5.28 40.02 12.48
CA ILE A 517 6.36 39.92 11.48
C ILE A 517 5.97 40.64 10.19
N GLU A 518 6.81 41.55 9.71
CA GLU A 518 6.56 42.28 8.46
C GLU A 518 6.60 41.34 7.25
N VAL A 519 5.60 41.44 6.35
CA VAL A 519 5.59 40.67 5.10
C VAL A 519 6.44 41.35 4.03
N LYS A 520 7.57 40.71 3.68
CA LYS A 520 8.53 41.15 2.66
C LYS A 520 8.52 40.29 1.40
N ASP A 521 7.71 39.22 1.38
CA ASP A 521 7.54 38.36 0.20
C ASP A 521 7.31 39.17 -1.09
N ALA A 522 8.13 38.92 -2.12
CA ALA A 522 8.03 39.58 -3.42
C ALA A 522 6.71 39.30 -4.15
N ARG A 523 6.02 38.21 -3.82
CA ARG A 523 4.70 37.85 -4.37
C ARG A 523 3.55 38.65 -3.73
N LYS A 524 3.83 39.53 -2.77
CA LYS A 524 2.83 40.36 -2.11
C LYS A 524 2.02 41.17 -3.13
N ILE A 525 0.71 40.94 -3.13
CA ILE A 525 -0.22 41.70 -3.95
C ILE A 525 -0.23 43.15 -3.45
N LYS A 526 0.21 44.07 -4.32
CA LYS A 526 0.06 45.51 -4.10
C LYS A 526 -1.27 45.91 -4.73
N TYR A 527 -2.21 46.40 -3.92
CA TYR A 527 -3.33 47.15 -4.47
C TYR A 527 -2.76 48.48 -4.95
N LEU A 528 -3.00 48.83 -6.22
CA LEU A 528 -2.92 50.23 -6.63
C LEU A 528 -4.05 50.91 -5.86
N ASN A 529 -3.66 51.75 -4.89
CA ASN A 529 -4.61 52.54 -4.09
C ASN A 529 -5.42 53.47 -4.98
#